data_AF-A0AAV5C4A2-F1
#
_entry.id   AF-A0AAV5C4A2-F1
#
_cell.length_a   1.000
_cell.length_b   1.000
_cell.length_c   1.000
_cell.angle_alpha   90.00
_cell.angle_beta   90.00
_cell.angle_gamma   90.00
#
_symmetry.space_group_name_H-M   'P 1'
#
loop_
_entity.id
_entity.type
_entity.pdbx_description
1 polymer ?
#
loop_
_entity_poly.entity_id
_entity_poly.type
_entity_poly.pdbx_seq_one_letter_code
_entity_poly.pdbx_strand_id
1 'polypeptide(L)'
;MEPALLRTHPPPAIVRLLKTRPLHALLSDPSTSRAARQLFDAVTRPTAALCGALISSLSKLSLHRYLLGSVLSLHRRGACVPPGCVPLVIKACALSASSCQGRQAHCHALVRGLLGDVFVQTALVDFYAKNGDMNSAVRVFEEMPVKDPIPMNCLITGYSKSGDVENARRLFECMPRRTSASWNSMIACYAHCGDFQEALALFDRMLRDGAKPNAITITTVLSICAKTGDLSTGKRARALIGEDDLDNMIVHTALVEMYVKCRLLTRHGRSSIGCGSGMLWHGAQ
;
A
#
# COMPACT_ATOMS: atom_id res chain seq x y z
N MET A 1 23.17 39.04 -35.86
CA MET A 1 22.32 37.83 -35.77
C MET A 1 21.95 37.63 -34.31
N GLU A 2 20.76 38.07 -33.92
CA GLU A 2 20.24 37.92 -32.56
C GLU A 2 20.07 36.43 -32.19
N PRO A 3 20.39 36.03 -30.95
CA PRO A 3 20.08 34.70 -30.46
C PRO A 3 18.57 34.59 -30.24
N ALA A 4 17.93 33.75 -31.05
CA ALA A 4 16.49 33.48 -30.97
C ALA A 4 16.06 33.13 -29.55
N LEU A 5 15.15 33.95 -29.03
CA LEU A 5 14.54 33.90 -27.72
C LEU A 5 14.15 32.47 -27.30
N LEU A 6 14.67 32.08 -26.14
CA LEU A 6 14.25 30.93 -25.36
C LEU A 6 12.72 30.88 -25.27
N ARG A 7 12.09 29.83 -25.81
CA ARG A 7 10.66 29.54 -25.55
C ARG A 7 10.51 29.07 -24.10
N THR A 8 10.41 30.03 -23.18
CA THR A 8 10.12 29.85 -21.75
C THR A 8 8.64 29.60 -21.48
N HIS A 9 7.77 29.86 -22.47
CA HIS A 9 6.33 29.71 -22.32
C HIS A 9 5.83 28.40 -22.92
N PRO A 10 5.02 27.62 -22.19
CA PRO A 10 4.33 26.47 -22.76
C PRO A 10 3.48 26.93 -23.96
N PRO A 11 3.37 26.11 -25.03
CA PRO A 11 2.56 26.42 -26.20
C PRO A 11 1.18 26.99 -25.81
N PRO A 12 0.68 28.06 -26.46
CA PRO A 12 -0.60 28.69 -26.11
C PRO A 12 -1.78 27.72 -26.04
N ALA A 13 -1.73 26.67 -26.86
CA ALA A 13 -2.68 25.55 -26.84
C ALA A 13 -2.70 24.82 -25.49
N ILE A 14 -1.55 24.54 -24.89
CA ILE A 14 -1.44 23.87 -23.57
C ILE A 14 -1.95 24.80 -22.46
N VAL A 15 -1.60 26.09 -22.51
CA VAL A 15 -2.10 27.08 -21.53
C VAL A 15 -3.63 27.18 -21.60
N ARG A 16 -4.19 27.23 -22.80
CA ARG A 16 -5.65 27.28 -23.00
C ARG A 16 -6.33 25.99 -22.57
N LEU A 17 -5.73 24.83 -22.83
CA LEU A 17 -6.25 23.51 -22.42
C LEU A 17 -6.24 23.33 -20.89
N LEU A 18 -5.17 23.76 -20.22
CA LEU A 18 -5.05 23.71 -18.76
C LEU A 18 -5.97 24.70 -18.05
N LYS A 19 -6.34 25.80 -18.70
CA LYS A 19 -7.34 26.75 -18.19
C LYS A 19 -8.77 26.20 -18.27
N THR A 20 -9.07 25.34 -19.25
CA THR A 20 -10.44 24.82 -19.45
C THR A 20 -10.68 23.49 -18.76
N ARG A 21 -9.66 22.66 -18.57
CA ARG A 21 -9.77 21.38 -17.83
C ARG A 21 -8.54 21.14 -16.96
N PRO A 22 -8.72 20.66 -15.71
CA PRO A 22 -7.59 20.27 -14.89
C PRO A 22 -6.88 19.05 -15.51
N LEU A 23 -5.54 19.04 -15.47
CA LEU A 23 -4.71 18.02 -16.12
C LEU A 23 -5.08 16.58 -15.73
N HIS A 24 -5.55 16.35 -14.50
CA HIS A 24 -6.00 15.03 -14.06
C HIS A 24 -7.18 14.51 -14.89
N ALA A 25 -8.15 15.36 -15.26
CA ALA A 25 -9.31 14.95 -16.03
C ALA A 25 -8.93 14.55 -17.47
N LEU A 26 -7.98 15.29 -18.06
CA LEU A 26 -7.42 14.98 -19.38
C LEU A 26 -6.59 13.69 -19.40
N LEU A 27 -5.89 13.40 -18.30
CA LEU A 27 -5.10 12.17 -18.19
C LEU A 27 -5.94 10.95 -17.80
N SER A 28 -7.12 11.17 -17.21
CA SER A 28 -8.07 10.10 -16.87
C SER A 28 -8.83 9.59 -18.10
N ASP A 29 -9.12 10.49 -19.04
CA ASP A 29 -9.84 10.16 -20.26
C ASP A 29 -8.91 9.43 -21.26
N PRO A 30 -9.20 8.17 -21.62
CA PRO A 30 -8.37 7.37 -22.52
C PRO A 30 -8.13 8.05 -23.87
N SER A 31 -9.12 8.79 -24.38
CA SER A 31 -9.07 9.44 -25.69
C SER A 31 -8.10 10.63 -25.72
N THR A 32 -8.00 11.36 -24.62
CA THR A 32 -7.17 12.57 -24.51
C THR A 32 -5.85 12.34 -23.77
N SER A 33 -5.71 11.23 -23.03
CA SER A 33 -4.52 10.93 -22.23
C SER A 33 -3.22 10.86 -23.05
N ARG A 34 -3.26 10.25 -24.25
CA ARG A 34 -2.08 10.15 -25.13
C ARG A 34 -1.65 11.50 -25.66
N ALA A 35 -2.62 12.31 -26.10
CA ALA A 35 -2.37 13.66 -26.60
C ALA A 35 -1.84 14.60 -25.51
N ALA A 36 -2.42 14.54 -24.30
CA ALA A 36 -1.97 15.32 -23.15
C ALA A 36 -0.52 14.99 -22.78
N ARG A 37 -0.13 13.71 -22.86
CA ARG A 37 1.25 13.24 -22.63
C ARG A 37 2.22 13.74 -23.70
N GLN A 38 1.88 13.56 -24.99
CA GLN A 38 2.71 14.03 -26.10
C GLN A 38 2.93 15.55 -26.09
N LEU A 39 1.89 16.32 -25.73
CA LEU A 39 1.98 17.76 -25.57
C LEU A 39 2.97 18.17 -24.47
N PHE A 40 3.03 17.40 -23.38
CA PHE A 40 3.99 17.65 -22.30
C PHE A 40 5.43 17.32 -22.73
N ASP A 41 5.61 16.21 -23.45
CA ASP A 41 6.92 15.82 -24.01
C ASP A 41 7.44 16.86 -25.02
N ALA A 42 6.53 17.55 -25.72
CA ALA A 42 6.85 18.61 -26.68
C ALA A 42 7.25 19.96 -26.04
N VAL A 43 6.88 20.23 -24.78
CA VAL A 43 7.42 21.39 -24.05
C VAL A 43 8.92 21.13 -23.89
N THR A 44 9.82 22.08 -24.15
CA THR A 44 11.28 21.86 -24.06
C THR A 44 11.83 22.16 -22.66
N ARG A 45 11.29 23.20 -21.99
CA ARG A 45 11.56 23.54 -20.58
C ARG A 45 10.23 23.71 -19.81
N PRO A 46 9.84 22.74 -18.97
CA PRO A 46 8.58 22.81 -18.25
C PRO A 46 8.76 23.64 -16.98
N THR A 47 7.75 24.45 -16.66
CA THR A 47 7.75 25.26 -15.43
C THR A 47 7.52 24.38 -14.20
N ALA A 48 7.97 24.83 -13.03
CA ALA A 48 7.76 24.12 -11.76
C ALA A 48 6.28 23.81 -11.49
N ALA A 49 5.37 24.74 -11.83
CA ALA A 49 3.93 24.57 -11.72
C ALA A 49 3.39 23.45 -12.63
N LEU A 50 3.88 23.37 -13.87
CA LEU A 50 3.50 22.33 -14.82
C LEU A 50 4.03 20.95 -14.37
N CYS A 51 5.28 20.90 -13.91
CA CYS A 51 5.86 19.68 -13.31
C CYS A 51 5.04 19.20 -12.11
N GLY A 52 4.65 20.12 -11.22
CA GLY A 52 3.86 19.79 -10.04
C GLY A 52 2.45 19.29 -10.39
N ALA A 53 1.77 19.96 -11.32
CA ALA A 53 0.47 19.52 -11.82
C ALA A 53 0.53 18.12 -12.46
N LEU A 54 1.57 17.85 -13.26
CA LEU A 54 1.77 16.54 -13.87
C LEU A 54 2.04 15.46 -12.81
N ILE A 55 3.03 15.66 -11.93
CA ILE A 55 3.39 14.66 -10.91
C ILE A 55 2.20 14.38 -9.99
N SER A 56 1.48 15.42 -9.57
CA SER A 56 0.26 15.28 -8.74
C SER A 56 -0.83 14.50 -9.47
N SER A 57 -1.11 14.83 -10.73
CA SER A 57 -2.13 14.13 -11.52
C SER A 57 -1.78 12.66 -11.77
N LEU A 58 -0.53 12.36 -12.14
CA LEU A 58 -0.05 10.99 -12.36
C LEU A 58 -0.07 10.17 -11.06
N SER A 59 0.26 10.81 -9.93
CA SER A 59 0.15 10.15 -8.62
C SER A 59 -1.29 9.84 -8.26
N LYS A 60 -2.25 10.71 -8.58
CA LYS A 60 -3.68 10.48 -8.34
C LYS A 60 -4.25 9.35 -9.19
N LEU A 61 -3.71 9.18 -10.41
CA LEU A 61 -4.11 8.11 -11.34
C LEU A 61 -3.35 6.79 -11.12
N SER A 62 -2.51 6.70 -10.08
CA SER A 62 -1.69 5.52 -9.79
C SER A 62 -0.79 5.07 -10.94
N LEU A 63 -0.41 6.00 -11.83
CA LEU A 63 0.44 5.73 -13.00
C LEU A 63 1.94 5.83 -12.63
N HIS A 64 2.37 5.05 -11.64
CA HIS A 64 3.68 5.20 -10.99
C HIS A 64 4.87 5.02 -11.95
N ARG A 65 4.85 4.00 -12.81
CA ARG A 65 5.93 3.78 -13.80
C ARG A 65 6.09 4.95 -14.76
N TYR A 66 4.97 5.50 -15.22
CA TYR A 66 4.99 6.65 -16.13
C TYR A 66 5.45 7.91 -15.42
N LEU A 67 4.99 8.14 -14.18
CA LEU A 67 5.47 9.23 -13.33
C LEU A 67 7.00 9.23 -13.23
N LEU A 68 7.60 8.08 -12.94
CA LEU A 68 9.06 7.94 -12.83
C LEU A 68 9.76 8.22 -14.17
N GLY A 69 9.21 7.74 -15.29
CA GLY A 69 9.70 8.05 -16.63
C GLY A 69 9.65 9.55 -16.95
N SER A 70 8.55 10.22 -16.60
CA SER A 70 8.40 11.67 -16.76
C SER A 70 9.39 12.43 -15.88
N VAL A 71 9.59 12.05 -14.62
CA VAL A 71 10.57 12.70 -13.72
C VAL A 71 12.00 12.57 -14.26
N LEU A 72 12.38 11.41 -14.80
CA LEU A 72 13.70 11.23 -15.43
C LEU A 72 13.87 12.10 -16.68
N SER A 73 12.85 12.16 -17.54
CA SER A 73 12.83 13.05 -18.70
C SER A 73 12.99 14.53 -18.28
N LEU A 74 12.28 14.93 -17.23
CA LEU A 74 12.37 16.28 -16.66
C LEU A 74 13.78 16.59 -16.14
N HIS A 75 14.39 15.65 -15.43
CA HIS A 75 15.73 15.81 -14.90
C HIS A 75 16.80 15.95 -16.00
N ARG A 76 16.70 15.12 -17.06
CA ARG A 76 17.58 15.23 -18.25
C ARG A 76 17.47 16.57 -18.97
N ARG A 77 16.31 17.22 -18.88
CA ARG A 77 16.02 18.52 -19.48
C ARG A 77 16.39 19.70 -18.55
N GLY A 78 17.01 19.43 -17.40
CA GLY A 78 17.43 20.43 -16.41
C GLY A 78 16.26 21.04 -15.63
N ALA A 79 15.08 20.41 -15.62
CA ALA A 79 13.93 20.88 -14.85
C ALA A 79 14.04 20.44 -13.39
N CYS A 80 13.69 21.33 -12.46
CA CYS A 80 13.67 21.01 -11.03
C CYS A 80 12.31 20.45 -10.63
N VAL A 81 12.31 19.32 -9.91
CA VAL A 81 11.10 18.83 -9.24
C VAL A 81 10.81 19.76 -8.05
N PRO A 82 9.58 20.28 -7.92
CA PRO A 82 9.22 21.10 -6.77
C PRO A 82 9.35 20.30 -5.46
N PRO A 83 9.80 20.90 -4.35
CA PRO A 83 9.94 20.21 -3.07
C PRO A 83 8.69 19.44 -2.63
N GLY A 84 7.50 20.05 -2.74
CA GLY A 84 6.22 19.41 -2.39
C GLY A 84 5.84 18.20 -3.25
N CYS A 85 6.53 17.96 -4.37
CA CYS A 85 6.34 16.79 -5.21
C CYS A 85 7.30 15.64 -4.89
N VAL A 86 8.36 15.89 -4.11
CA VAL A 86 9.37 14.88 -3.75
C VAL A 86 8.74 13.66 -3.04
N PRO A 87 7.82 13.82 -2.06
CA PRO A 87 7.14 12.67 -1.45
C PRO A 87 6.34 11.82 -2.46
N LEU A 88 5.74 12.44 -3.49
CA LEU A 88 4.99 11.72 -4.52
C LEU A 88 5.90 10.88 -5.42
N VAL A 89 7.08 11.41 -5.74
CA VAL A 89 8.10 10.68 -6.51
C VAL A 89 8.62 9.50 -5.70
N ILE A 90 8.97 9.71 -4.43
CA ILE A 90 9.43 8.65 -3.53
C ILE A 90 8.36 7.56 -3.36
N LYS A 91 7.09 7.94 -3.18
CA LYS A 91 5.96 7.02 -3.13
C LYS A 91 5.82 6.20 -4.42
N ALA A 92 6.01 6.82 -5.59
CA ALA A 92 6.00 6.10 -6.86
C ALA A 92 7.16 5.09 -6.97
N CYS A 93 8.36 5.45 -6.48
CA CYS A 93 9.50 4.53 -6.38
C CYS A 93 9.19 3.34 -5.45
N ALA A 94 8.51 3.59 -4.33
CA ALA A 94 8.12 2.57 -3.35
C ALA A 94 7.17 1.54 -3.97
N LEU A 95 6.19 2.00 -4.76
CA LEU A 95 5.19 1.15 -5.41
C LEU A 95 5.71 0.44 -6.66
N SER A 96 6.73 1.00 -7.32
CA SER A 96 7.33 0.42 -8.53
C SER A 96 8.56 -0.45 -8.25
N ALA A 97 8.89 -0.71 -6.97
CA ALA A 97 10.09 -1.42 -6.53
C ALA A 97 11.40 -0.90 -7.19
N SER A 98 11.44 0.40 -7.49
CA SER A 98 12.51 1.03 -8.27
C SER A 98 13.62 1.55 -7.35
N SER A 99 14.40 0.61 -6.78
CA SER A 99 15.36 0.90 -5.71
C SER A 99 16.42 1.96 -6.08
N CYS A 100 16.96 1.92 -7.30
CA CYS A 100 17.94 2.90 -7.77
C CYS A 100 17.36 4.31 -7.85
N GLN A 101 16.15 4.46 -8.41
CA GLN A 101 15.48 5.75 -8.57
C GLN A 101 15.04 6.33 -7.22
N GLY A 102 14.59 5.49 -6.29
CA GLY A 102 14.26 5.95 -4.94
C GLY A 102 15.48 6.39 -4.14
N ARG A 103 16.63 5.70 -4.27
CA ARG A 103 17.91 6.17 -3.69
C ARG A 103 18.36 7.51 -4.29
N GLN A 104 18.23 7.69 -5.60
CA GLN A 104 18.50 8.99 -6.25
C GLN A 104 17.57 10.09 -5.72
N ALA A 105 16.28 9.79 -5.54
CA ALA A 105 15.32 10.72 -4.97
C ALA A 105 15.67 11.07 -3.50
N HIS A 106 16.15 10.10 -2.72
CA HIS A 106 16.67 10.34 -1.37
C HIS A 106 17.90 11.26 -1.39
N CYS A 107 18.92 10.97 -2.21
CA CYS A 107 20.09 11.86 -2.34
C CYS A 107 19.69 13.28 -2.76
N HIS A 108 18.72 13.41 -3.68
CA HIS A 108 18.20 14.71 -4.07
C HIS A 108 17.50 15.43 -2.90
N ALA A 109 16.73 14.72 -2.07
CA ALA A 109 16.12 15.29 -0.87
C ALA A 109 17.18 15.78 0.13
N LEU A 110 18.24 14.99 0.34
CA LEU A 110 19.39 15.35 1.19
C LEU A 110 20.08 16.62 0.72
N VAL A 111 20.49 16.68 -0.55
CA VAL A 111 21.21 17.84 -1.13
C VAL A 111 20.35 19.11 -1.10
N ARG A 112 19.02 18.98 -1.11
CA ARG A 112 18.08 20.10 -1.05
C ARG A 112 17.65 20.46 0.38
N GLY A 113 18.19 19.80 1.40
CA GLY A 113 17.84 20.07 2.80
C GLY A 113 16.40 19.69 3.16
N LEU A 114 15.80 18.75 2.44
CA LEU A 114 14.40 18.35 2.63
C LEU A 114 14.21 17.23 3.65
N LEU A 115 15.28 16.74 4.27
CA LEU A 115 15.19 15.64 5.25
C LEU A 115 14.56 16.04 6.57
N GLY A 116 14.39 17.34 6.86
CA GLY A 116 13.62 17.80 8.01
C GLY A 116 12.09 17.76 7.79
N ASP A 117 11.63 17.53 6.56
CA ASP A 117 10.21 17.45 6.25
C ASP A 117 9.65 16.06 6.61
N VAL A 118 8.71 16.02 7.56
CA VAL A 118 8.08 14.78 8.06
C VAL A 118 7.40 13.98 6.95
N PHE A 119 6.84 14.62 5.93
CA PHE A 119 6.22 13.93 4.80
C PHE A 119 7.27 13.28 3.89
N VAL A 120 8.42 13.93 3.70
CA VAL A 120 9.56 13.35 2.98
C VAL A 120 10.13 12.17 3.74
N GLN A 121 10.38 12.32 5.05
CA GLN A 121 10.88 11.23 5.90
C GLN A 121 9.90 10.03 5.93
N THR A 122 8.60 10.28 6.10
CA THR A 122 7.57 9.22 6.06
C THR A 122 7.56 8.47 4.72
N ALA A 123 7.67 9.20 3.61
CA ALA A 123 7.75 8.59 2.28
C ALA A 123 9.03 7.77 2.10
N LEU A 124 10.16 8.22 2.65
CA LEU A 124 11.43 7.49 2.63
C LEU A 124 11.36 6.19 3.45
N VAL A 125 10.76 6.23 4.64
CA VAL A 125 10.51 5.02 5.45
C VAL A 125 9.66 4.01 4.67
N ASP A 126 8.54 4.44 4.07
CA ASP A 126 7.69 3.59 3.23
C ASP A 126 8.46 3.01 2.04
N PHE A 127 9.27 3.83 1.37
CA PHE A 127 10.10 3.42 0.25
C PHE A 127 11.10 2.33 0.64
N TYR A 128 11.91 2.57 1.66
CA TYR A 128 12.96 1.63 2.06
C TYR A 128 12.36 0.33 2.60
N ALA A 129 11.32 0.41 3.43
CA ALA A 129 10.62 -0.77 3.97
C ALA A 129 10.01 -1.63 2.85
N LYS A 130 9.34 -1.02 1.85
CA LYS A 130 8.74 -1.77 0.73
C LYS A 130 9.76 -2.40 -0.21
N ASN A 131 10.96 -1.81 -0.32
CA ASN A 131 12.05 -2.31 -1.15
C ASN A 131 12.98 -3.29 -0.39
N GLY A 132 12.66 -3.63 0.87
CA GLY A 132 13.39 -4.62 1.67
C GLY A 132 14.67 -4.11 2.31
N ASP A 133 14.99 -2.82 2.21
CA ASP A 133 16.16 -2.21 2.86
C ASP A 133 15.75 -1.67 4.24
N MET A 134 15.55 -2.60 5.19
CA MET A 134 15.08 -2.25 6.53
C MET A 134 16.08 -1.42 7.33
N ASN A 135 17.38 -1.60 7.08
CA ASN A 135 18.42 -0.82 7.75
C ASN A 135 18.28 0.68 7.43
N SER A 136 18.13 1.02 6.16
CA SER A 136 17.88 2.41 5.75
C SER A 136 16.53 2.93 6.25
N ALA A 137 15.48 2.09 6.25
CA ALA A 137 14.16 2.48 6.73
C ALA A 137 14.19 2.85 8.23
N VAL A 138 14.83 2.02 9.06
CA VAL A 138 14.96 2.25 10.50
C VAL A 138 15.79 3.49 10.79
N ARG A 139 16.92 3.69 10.09
CA ARG A 139 17.74 4.90 10.25
C ARG A 139 16.96 6.19 10.00
N VAL A 140 16.22 6.24 8.89
CA VAL A 140 15.38 7.41 8.58
C VAL A 140 14.32 7.60 9.66
N PHE A 141 13.70 6.52 10.14
CA PHE A 141 12.70 6.57 11.20
C PHE A 141 13.25 7.06 12.55
N GLU A 142 14.46 6.65 12.93
CA GLU A 142 15.12 7.09 14.16
C GLU A 142 15.37 8.60 14.16
N GLU A 143 15.80 9.14 13.01
CA GLU A 143 16.03 10.56 12.76
C GLU A 143 14.73 11.41 12.71
N MET A 144 13.56 10.79 12.64
CA MET A 144 12.29 11.53 12.65
C MET A 144 12.02 12.16 14.04
N PRO A 145 11.75 13.48 14.10
CA PRO A 145 11.46 14.16 15.36
C PRO A 145 10.12 13.72 15.95
N VAL A 146 9.16 13.40 15.10
CA VAL A 146 7.82 12.93 15.48
C VAL A 146 7.57 11.57 14.83
N LYS A 147 7.31 10.57 15.67
CA LYS A 147 7.09 9.18 15.26
C LYS A 147 5.58 8.89 15.23
N ASP A 148 4.94 9.36 14.17
CA ASP A 148 3.51 9.12 13.94
C ASP A 148 3.23 7.62 13.65
N PRO A 149 1.98 7.16 13.81
CA PRO A 149 1.62 5.77 13.50
C PRO A 149 1.87 5.38 12.03
N ILE A 150 1.91 6.34 11.10
CA ILE A 150 2.09 6.09 9.66
C ILE A 150 3.45 5.45 9.34
N PRO A 151 4.61 6.09 9.64
CA PRO A 151 5.91 5.47 9.39
C PRO A 151 6.12 4.17 10.17
N MET A 152 5.53 4.03 11.37
CA MET A 152 5.58 2.78 12.12
C MET A 152 4.81 1.65 11.41
N ASN A 153 3.63 1.92 10.84
CA ASN A 153 2.89 0.95 10.02
C ASN A 153 3.69 0.53 8.77
N CYS A 154 4.43 1.46 8.16
CA CYS A 154 5.34 1.17 7.05
C CYS A 154 6.44 0.18 7.47
N LEU A 155 7.06 0.40 8.63
CA LEU A 155 8.06 -0.53 9.18
C LEU A 155 7.47 -1.90 9.52
N ILE A 156 6.29 -1.97 10.16
CA ILE A 156 5.58 -3.25 10.42
C ILE A 156 5.37 -4.01 9.11
N THR A 157 4.96 -3.31 8.04
CA THR A 157 4.76 -3.92 6.72
C THR A 157 6.10 -4.40 6.12
N GLY A 158 7.18 -3.65 6.33
CA GLY A 158 8.54 -4.05 5.92
C GLY A 158 9.01 -5.31 6.64
N TYR A 159 8.90 -5.34 7.98
CA TYR A 159 9.23 -6.50 8.80
C TYR A 159 8.39 -7.74 8.45
N SER A 160 7.10 -7.55 8.16
CA SER A 160 6.23 -8.63 7.67
C SER A 160 6.77 -9.30 6.40
N LYS A 161 7.30 -8.51 5.46
CA LYS A 161 7.89 -9.03 4.21
C LYS A 161 9.23 -9.73 4.42
N SER A 162 10.02 -9.28 5.40
CA SER A 162 11.28 -9.93 5.76
C SER A 162 11.10 -11.14 6.70
N GLY A 163 9.87 -11.41 7.15
CA GLY A 163 9.57 -12.48 8.09
C GLY A 163 9.96 -12.19 9.54
N ASP A 164 10.29 -10.94 9.86
CA ASP A 164 10.74 -10.52 11.20
C ASP A 164 9.55 -10.08 12.06
N VAL A 165 8.74 -11.07 12.45
CA VAL A 165 7.51 -10.85 13.22
C VAL A 165 7.80 -10.23 14.59
N GLU A 166 8.95 -10.55 15.19
CA GLU A 166 9.31 -10.08 16.52
C GLU A 166 9.54 -8.58 16.54
N ASN A 167 10.31 -8.02 15.59
CA ASN A 167 10.49 -6.57 15.50
C ASN A 167 9.19 -5.86 15.08
N ALA A 168 8.35 -6.49 14.24
CA ALA A 168 7.02 -5.96 13.93
C ALA A 168 6.14 -5.87 15.20
N ARG A 169 6.11 -6.93 16.02
CA ARG A 169 5.35 -7.00 17.28
C ARG A 169 5.84 -5.96 18.26
N ARG A 170 7.15 -5.84 18.47
CA ARG A 170 7.74 -4.82 19.36
C ARG A 170 7.33 -3.41 18.95
N LEU A 171 7.45 -3.09 17.67
CA LEU A 171 7.09 -1.78 17.16
C LEU A 171 5.60 -1.49 17.34
N PHE A 172 4.74 -2.48 17.08
CA PHE A 172 3.31 -2.38 17.31
C PHE A 172 2.96 -2.16 18.79
N GLU A 173 3.65 -2.85 19.72
CA GLU A 173 3.39 -2.69 21.15
C GLU A 173 3.82 -1.32 21.69
N CYS A 174 4.91 -0.76 21.15
CA CYS A 174 5.41 0.57 21.50
C CYS A 174 4.58 1.73 20.91
N MET A 175 3.55 1.47 20.09
CA MET A 175 2.72 2.54 19.52
C MET A 175 1.93 3.29 20.60
N PRO A 176 2.10 4.62 20.74
CA PRO A 176 1.30 5.42 21.68
C PRO A 176 -0.18 5.42 21.30
N ARG A 177 -0.46 5.44 19.99
CA ARG A 177 -1.81 5.41 19.44
C ARG A 177 -1.87 4.46 18.26
N ARG A 178 -2.71 3.44 18.36
CA ARG A 178 -2.97 2.48 17.28
C ARG A 178 -4.14 2.97 16.42
N THR A 179 -4.01 2.81 15.11
CA THR A 179 -5.07 3.09 14.14
C THR A 179 -5.60 1.78 13.57
N SER A 180 -6.75 1.79 12.87
CA SER A 180 -7.21 0.59 12.14
C SER A 180 -6.14 0.07 11.15
N ALA A 181 -5.36 0.97 10.56
CA ALA A 181 -4.23 0.58 9.71
C ALA A 181 -3.13 -0.15 10.49
N SER A 182 -2.85 0.26 11.73
CA SER A 182 -1.87 -0.40 12.61
C SER A 182 -2.27 -1.83 12.96
N TRP A 183 -3.53 -2.02 13.35
CA TRP A 183 -4.10 -3.36 13.60
C TRP A 183 -4.04 -4.22 12.35
N ASN A 184 -4.48 -3.68 11.20
CA ASN A 184 -4.47 -4.41 9.94
C ASN A 184 -3.06 -4.84 9.51
N SER A 185 -2.08 -3.94 9.63
CA SER A 185 -0.68 -4.25 9.30
C SER A 185 -0.15 -5.40 10.16
N MET A 186 -0.43 -5.41 11.47
CA MET A 186 0.08 -6.45 12.36
C MET A 186 -0.69 -7.78 12.23
N ILE A 187 -2.01 -7.76 12.06
CA ILE A 187 -2.81 -8.96 11.78
C ILE A 187 -2.36 -9.59 10.45
N ALA A 188 -2.16 -8.78 9.41
CA ALA A 188 -1.61 -9.25 8.14
C ALA A 188 -0.20 -9.80 8.28
N CYS A 189 0.64 -9.22 9.16
CA CYS A 189 1.98 -9.73 9.45
C CYS A 189 1.94 -11.17 9.97
N TYR A 190 1.17 -11.45 11.03
CA TYR A 190 1.01 -12.82 11.53
C TYR A 190 0.41 -13.75 10.47
N ALA A 191 -0.60 -13.29 9.73
CA ALA A 191 -1.23 -14.08 8.68
C ALA A 191 -0.25 -14.47 7.56
N HIS A 192 0.67 -13.57 7.20
CA HIS A 192 1.71 -13.81 6.19
C HIS A 192 2.77 -14.79 6.69
N CYS A 193 3.15 -14.71 7.96
CA CYS A 193 4.15 -15.58 8.58
C CYS A 193 3.61 -16.95 9.01
N GLY A 194 2.29 -17.17 8.92
CA GLY A 194 1.65 -18.45 9.25
C GLY A 194 1.18 -18.58 10.70
N ASP A 195 1.38 -17.54 11.52
CA ASP A 195 0.98 -17.49 12.93
C ASP A 195 -0.51 -17.17 13.08
N PHE A 196 -1.37 -18.03 12.53
CA PHE A 196 -2.81 -17.79 12.41
C PHE A 196 -3.50 -17.58 13.76
N GLN A 197 -3.08 -18.28 14.80
CA GLN A 197 -3.66 -18.13 16.14
C GLN A 197 -3.36 -16.75 16.74
N GLU A 198 -2.12 -16.27 16.58
CA GLU A 198 -1.74 -14.92 17.03
C GLU A 198 -2.48 -13.83 16.23
N ALA A 199 -2.69 -14.05 14.92
CA ALA A 199 -3.48 -13.14 14.08
C ALA A 199 -4.93 -13.02 14.58
N LEU A 200 -5.58 -14.14 14.91
CA LEU A 200 -6.95 -14.16 15.43
C LEU A 200 -7.04 -13.60 16.86
N ALA A 201 -6.07 -13.92 17.72
CA ALA A 201 -5.98 -13.35 19.06
C ALA A 201 -5.81 -11.81 19.02
N LEU A 202 -5.03 -11.31 18.06
CA LEU A 202 -4.85 -9.88 17.85
C LEU A 202 -6.13 -9.23 17.28
N PHE A 203 -6.86 -9.92 16.40
CA PHE A 203 -8.18 -9.49 15.94
C PHE A 203 -9.18 -9.38 17.10
N ASP A 204 -9.23 -10.36 18.01
CA ASP A 204 -10.08 -10.28 19.20
C ASP A 204 -9.66 -9.14 20.13
N ARG A 205 -8.36 -8.86 20.26
CA ARG A 205 -7.86 -7.69 21.02
C ARG A 205 -8.30 -6.37 20.36
N MET A 206 -8.22 -6.27 19.04
CA MET A 206 -8.70 -5.10 18.29
C MET A 206 -10.16 -4.78 18.62
N LEU A 207 -11.02 -5.80 18.67
CA LEU A 207 -12.43 -5.65 19.02
C LEU A 207 -12.64 -5.20 20.46
N ARG A 208 -11.90 -5.79 21.41
CA ARG A 208 -11.96 -5.41 22.85
C ARG A 208 -11.52 -3.97 23.08
N ASP A 209 -10.52 -3.51 22.35
CA ASP A 209 -10.01 -2.14 22.42
C ASP A 209 -10.93 -1.12 21.68
N GLY A 210 -12.09 -1.58 21.17
CA GLY A 210 -13.10 -0.74 20.53
C GLY A 210 -12.75 -0.30 19.10
N ALA A 211 -11.68 -0.85 18.50
CA ALA A 211 -11.31 -0.54 17.13
C ALA A 211 -12.24 -1.28 16.15
N LYS A 212 -12.87 -0.53 15.24
CA LYS A 212 -13.78 -1.10 14.23
C LYS A 212 -12.99 -1.81 13.11
N PRO A 213 -13.27 -3.10 12.84
CA PRO A 213 -12.77 -3.77 11.65
C PRO A 213 -13.23 -3.08 10.38
N ASN A 214 -12.43 -3.17 9.32
CA ASN A 214 -12.82 -2.74 7.98
C ASN A 214 -12.66 -3.89 6.97
N ALA A 215 -12.99 -3.63 5.71
CA ALA A 215 -12.86 -4.62 4.63
C ALA A 215 -11.50 -5.35 4.62
N ILE A 216 -10.39 -4.63 4.85
CA ILE A 216 -9.04 -5.23 4.88
C ILE A 216 -8.93 -6.22 6.05
N THR A 217 -9.35 -5.82 7.25
CA THR A 217 -9.32 -6.69 8.45
C THR A 217 -10.10 -7.98 8.18
N ILE A 218 -11.32 -7.85 7.65
CA ILE A 218 -12.22 -8.98 7.42
C ILE A 218 -11.68 -9.90 6.34
N THR A 219 -11.17 -9.36 5.22
CA THR A 219 -10.53 -10.18 4.18
C THR A 219 -9.37 -11.00 4.73
N THR A 220 -8.52 -10.41 5.57
CA THR A 220 -7.41 -11.15 6.20
C THR A 220 -7.91 -12.25 7.15
N VAL A 221 -8.87 -11.95 8.02
CA VAL A 221 -9.46 -12.94 8.94
C VAL A 221 -10.16 -14.07 8.19
N LEU A 222 -10.92 -13.78 7.14
CA LEU A 222 -11.57 -14.79 6.30
C LEU A 222 -10.55 -15.67 5.59
N SER A 223 -9.45 -15.10 5.09
CA SER A 223 -8.36 -15.88 4.49
C SER A 223 -7.72 -16.82 5.51
N ILE A 224 -7.50 -16.38 6.75
CA ILE A 224 -7.03 -17.24 7.84
C ILE A 224 -8.03 -18.37 8.10
N CYS A 225 -9.31 -18.05 8.24
CA CYS A 225 -10.37 -19.05 8.48
C CYS A 225 -10.45 -20.08 7.34
N ALA A 226 -10.26 -19.64 6.10
CA ALA A 226 -10.23 -20.51 4.93
C ALA A 226 -9.06 -21.51 4.99
N LYS A 227 -7.91 -21.11 5.56
CA LYS A 227 -6.72 -21.95 5.74
C LYS A 227 -6.83 -22.88 6.94
N THR A 228 -7.43 -22.43 8.05
CA THR A 228 -7.55 -23.20 9.29
C THR A 228 -8.82 -24.04 9.36
N GLY A 229 -9.81 -23.79 8.51
CA GLY A 229 -11.12 -24.42 8.57
C GLY A 229 -12.04 -23.85 9.67
N ASP A 230 -11.69 -22.72 10.28
CA ASP A 230 -12.48 -22.11 11.35
C ASP A 230 -13.70 -21.35 10.81
N LEU A 231 -14.75 -22.12 10.55
CA LEU A 231 -16.04 -21.58 10.09
C LEU A 231 -16.70 -20.67 11.13
N SER A 232 -16.44 -20.88 12.42
CA SER A 232 -17.10 -20.15 13.50
C SER A 232 -16.62 -18.70 13.55
N THR A 233 -15.30 -18.50 13.53
CA THR A 233 -14.68 -17.18 13.47
C THR A 233 -15.00 -16.48 12.15
N GLY A 234 -15.03 -17.21 11.03
CA GLY A 234 -15.41 -16.65 9.73
C GLY A 234 -16.83 -16.08 9.70
N LYS A 235 -17.80 -16.77 10.33
CA LYS A 235 -19.18 -16.27 10.48
C LYS A 235 -19.25 -15.04 11.38
N ARG A 236 -18.51 -15.04 12.50
CA ARG A 236 -18.41 -13.89 13.41
C ARG A 236 -17.83 -12.68 12.70
N ALA A 237 -16.78 -12.86 11.89
CA ALA A 237 -16.16 -11.81 11.10
C ALA A 237 -17.13 -11.20 10.07
N ARG A 238 -17.93 -12.01 9.36
CA ARG A 238 -18.96 -11.53 8.43
C ARG A 238 -20.02 -10.66 9.11
N ALA A 239 -20.41 -11.00 10.33
CA ALA A 239 -21.43 -10.26 11.09
C ALA A 239 -20.96 -8.89 11.58
N LEU A 240 -19.65 -8.61 11.55
CA LEU A 240 -19.07 -7.35 12.01
C LEU A 240 -19.05 -6.24 10.94
N ILE A 241 -19.39 -6.56 9.68
CA ILE A 241 -19.46 -5.59 8.58
C ILE A 241 -20.89 -5.43 8.08
N GLY A 242 -21.23 -4.20 7.70
CA GLY A 242 -22.51 -3.85 7.09
C GLY A 242 -22.61 -4.32 5.63
N GLU A 243 -23.77 -4.13 5.03
CA GLU A 243 -24.02 -4.51 3.63
C GLU A 243 -23.14 -3.72 2.65
N ASP A 244 -22.87 -2.42 2.91
CA ASP A 244 -22.01 -1.60 2.06
C ASP A 244 -20.57 -2.14 1.92
N ASP A 245 -20.02 -2.69 3.00
CA ASP A 245 -18.68 -3.31 2.99
C ASP A 245 -18.69 -4.70 2.34
N LEU A 246 -19.86 -5.36 2.29
CA LEU A 246 -20.01 -6.66 1.65
C LEU A 246 -20.01 -6.57 0.13
N ASP A 247 -20.58 -5.48 -0.40
CA ASP A 247 -20.57 -5.17 -1.84
C ASP A 247 -19.15 -4.94 -2.37
N ASN A 248 -18.16 -4.78 -1.48
CA ASN A 248 -16.76 -4.82 -1.86
C ASN A 248 -16.41 -6.22 -2.42
N MET A 249 -16.17 -6.27 -3.73
CA MET A 249 -15.79 -7.48 -4.47
C MET A 249 -14.70 -8.31 -3.78
N ILE A 250 -13.73 -7.65 -3.14
CA ILE A 250 -12.60 -8.31 -2.44
C ILE A 250 -13.12 -9.06 -1.21
N VAL A 251 -14.02 -8.46 -0.44
CA VAL A 251 -14.63 -9.07 0.74
C VAL A 251 -15.52 -10.23 0.31
N HIS A 252 -16.37 -10.03 -0.70
CA HIS A 252 -17.26 -11.06 -1.22
C HIS A 252 -16.48 -12.29 -1.72
N THR A 253 -15.40 -12.09 -2.48
CA THR A 253 -14.55 -13.18 -2.97
C THR A 253 -13.89 -13.95 -1.82
N ALA A 254 -13.35 -13.25 -0.83
CA ALA A 254 -12.76 -13.89 0.36
C ALA A 254 -13.79 -14.69 1.17
N LEU A 255 -15.04 -14.21 1.22
CA LEU A 255 -16.14 -14.90 1.89
C LEU A 255 -16.46 -16.24 1.21
N VAL A 256 -16.60 -16.23 -0.11
CA VAL A 256 -16.88 -17.43 -0.91
C VAL A 256 -15.74 -18.43 -0.74
N GLU A 257 -14.49 -17.98 -0.83
CA GLU A 257 -13.32 -18.83 -0.64
C GLU A 257 -13.32 -19.51 0.74
N MET A 258 -13.62 -18.76 1.81
CA MET A 258 -13.70 -19.27 3.17
C MET A 258 -14.77 -20.36 3.30
N TYR A 259 -15.99 -20.12 2.83
CA TYR A 259 -17.06 -21.13 2.93
C TYR A 259 -16.76 -22.40 2.14
N VAL A 260 -16.17 -22.27 0.95
CA VAL A 260 -15.78 -23.43 0.13
C VAL A 260 -14.71 -24.25 0.84
N LYS A 261 -13.63 -23.62 1.32
CA LYS A 261 -12.52 -24.35 1.97
C LYS A 261 -12.91 -24.96 3.31
N CYS A 262 -13.68 -24.26 4.14
CA CYS A 262 -14.17 -24.80 5.41
C CYS A 262 -15.07 -26.03 5.21
N ARG A 263 -15.91 -26.05 4.16
CA ARG A 263 -16.73 -27.24 3.80
C ARG A 263 -15.89 -28.42 3.32
N LEU A 264 -14.80 -28.16 2.61
CA LEU A 264 -13.88 -29.21 2.15
C LEU A 264 -13.09 -29.82 3.32
N LEU A 265 -12.54 -29.00 4.21
CA LEU A 265 -11.78 -29.45 5.38
C LEU A 265 -12.65 -30.25 6.37
N THR A 266 -13.89 -29.83 6.58
CA THR A 266 -14.85 -30.57 7.43
C THR A 266 -15.26 -31.93 6.86
N ARG A 267 -15.28 -32.10 5.53
CA ARG A 267 -15.52 -33.42 4.89
C ARG A 267 -14.32 -34.36 5.04
N HIS A 268 -13.10 -33.86 4.86
CA HIS A 268 -11.88 -34.68 4.97
C HIS A 268 -11.56 -35.09 6.42
N GLY A 269 -11.87 -34.23 7.40
CA GLY A 269 -11.73 -34.58 8.83
C GLY A 269 -12.74 -35.61 9.33
N ARG A 270 -13.87 -35.80 8.62
CA ARG A 270 -14.84 -36.87 8.93
C ARG A 270 -14.46 -38.23 8.32
N SER A 271 -13.73 -38.25 7.20
CA SER A 271 -13.25 -39.50 6.59
C SER A 271 -12.08 -40.15 7.34
N SER A 272 -11.33 -39.42 8.17
CA SER A 272 -10.22 -39.97 8.98
C SER A 272 -10.66 -40.50 10.35
N ILE A 273 -11.91 -40.28 10.77
CA ILE A 273 -12.45 -40.75 12.08
C ILE A 273 -13.41 -41.95 11.89
N GLY A 274 -13.68 -42.37 10.65
CA GLY A 274 -14.70 -43.38 10.31
C GLY A 274 -14.24 -44.80 9.97
N CYS A 275 -12.94 -45.12 10.06
CA CYS A 275 -12.43 -46.50 9.83
C CYS A 275 -11.78 -47.05 11.10
N GLY A 276 -12.59 -47.44 12.09
CA GLY A 276 -12.07 -48.04 13.31
C GLY A 276 -13.13 -48.24 14.39
N SER A 277 -14.13 -49.10 14.13
CA SER A 277 -14.86 -49.89 15.14
C SER A 277 -16.04 -50.61 14.48
N GLY A 278 -15.73 -51.68 13.75
CA GLY A 278 -16.68 -52.75 13.48
C GLY A 278 -16.32 -53.94 14.36
N MET A 279 -16.75 -53.93 15.62
CA MET A 279 -16.71 -55.10 16.49
C MET A 279 -18.03 -55.24 17.27
N LEU A 280 -18.73 -56.31 16.91
CA LEU A 280 -19.40 -57.25 17.80
C LEU A 280 -20.48 -56.71 18.75
N TRP A 281 -21.74 -56.79 18.33
CA TRP A 281 -22.86 -57.15 19.22
C TRP A 281 -23.92 -57.96 18.45
N HIS A 282 -23.81 -59.29 18.53
CA HIS A 282 -24.96 -60.19 18.47
C HIS A 282 -24.84 -61.17 19.64
N GLY A 283 -25.50 -60.83 20.76
CA GLY A 283 -25.97 -61.82 21.75
C GLY A 283 -27.33 -62.33 21.25
N ALA A 284 -27.55 -63.64 21.11
CA ALA A 284 -27.78 -64.62 22.18
C ALA A 284 -29.23 -64.56 22.70
N GLN A 285 -29.93 -65.66 22.38
CA GLN A 285 -31.29 -66.11 22.74
C GLN A 285 -32.46 -65.53 21.94
#